data_AF-A0A955Y8T0-F1
#
_entry.id   AF-A0A955Y8T0-F1
#
_cell.length_a   1.000
_cell.length_b   1.000
_cell.length_c   1.000
_cell.angle_alpha   90.00
_cell.angle_beta   90.00
_cell.angle_gamma   90.00
#
_symmetry.space_group_name_H-M   'P 1'
#
loop_
_entity.id
_entity.type
_entity.pdbx_description
1 polymer ?
#
loop_
_entity_poly.entity_id
_entity_poly.type
_entity_poly.pdbx_seq_one_letter_code
_entity_poly.pdbx_strand_id
1 'polypeptide(L)'
;ATLDGDAWTTTTPPGMPGLNAVTVDSRGAVVVGGASGFVGHVEEGELVREDAPEPTSHDIHALWSDGAGTTWAVGGRFYDPYEGTAWRRKP
;
A
#
# COMPACT_ATOMS: atom_id res chain seq x y z
N ALA A 1 -14.23 -15.88 -23.85
CA ALA A 1 -14.68 -15.88 -22.44
C ALA A 1 -15.33 -14.53 -22.19
N THR A 2 -16.52 -14.49 -21.59
CA THR A 2 -17.14 -13.24 -21.14
C THR A 2 -16.70 -13.05 -19.68
N LEU A 3 -16.15 -11.89 -19.35
CA LEU A 3 -15.82 -11.51 -17.98
C LEU A 3 -17.03 -10.76 -17.43
N ASP A 4 -17.79 -11.38 -16.54
CA ASP A 4 -19.01 -10.82 -15.92
C ASP A 4 -18.72 -10.10 -14.59
N GLY A 5 -17.63 -10.46 -13.92
CA GLY A 5 -17.18 -9.79 -12.71
C GLY A 5 -17.86 -10.27 -11.43
N ASP A 6 -18.73 -11.29 -11.50
CA ASP A 6 -19.51 -11.79 -10.35
C ASP A 6 -18.64 -12.37 -9.22
N ALA A 7 -17.38 -12.68 -9.50
CA ALA A 7 -16.40 -13.12 -8.50
C ALA A 7 -15.80 -11.98 -7.66
N TRP A 8 -16.09 -10.71 -7.98
CA TRP A 8 -15.48 -9.54 -7.34
C TRP A 8 -16.49 -8.75 -6.51
N THR A 9 -16.09 -8.38 -5.30
CA THR A 9 -16.81 -7.41 -4.47
C THR A 9 -15.99 -6.14 -4.32
N THR A 10 -16.66 -4.99 -4.20
CA THR A 10 -16.00 -3.69 -4.00
C THR A 10 -16.19 -3.23 -2.56
N THR A 11 -15.08 -2.92 -1.89
CA THR A 11 -15.07 -2.17 -0.63
C THR A 11 -14.51 -0.77 -0.92
N THR A 12 -15.24 0.28 -0.54
CA THR A 12 -14.82 1.68 -0.70
C THR A 12 -14.77 2.35 0.67
N PRO A 13 -13.68 2.22 1.42
CA PRO A 13 -13.59 2.83 2.73
C PRO A 13 -13.62 4.37 2.61
N PRO A 14 -14.33 5.07 3.50
CA PRO A 14 -14.46 6.51 3.43
C PRO A 14 -13.11 7.20 3.62
N GLY A 15 -12.84 8.22 2.78
CA GLY A 15 -11.63 9.04 2.92
C GLY A 15 -10.33 8.37 2.46
N MET A 16 -10.40 7.21 1.78
CA MET A 16 -9.20 6.58 1.23
C MET A 16 -8.66 7.36 0.02
N PRO A 17 -7.34 7.60 -0.05
CA PRO A 17 -6.71 8.14 -1.24
C PRO A 17 -6.67 7.08 -2.36
N GLY A 18 -6.16 7.45 -3.54
CA GLY A 18 -5.88 6.47 -4.58
C GLY A 18 -4.92 5.39 -4.07
N LEU A 19 -5.26 4.11 -4.29
CA LEU A 19 -4.46 2.95 -3.91
C LEU A 19 -3.83 2.36 -5.16
N ASN A 20 -2.53 2.09 -5.14
CA ASN A 20 -1.79 1.69 -6.34
C ASN A 20 -0.66 0.68 -6.09
N ALA A 21 -0.40 0.30 -4.83
CA ALA A 21 0.58 -0.70 -4.46
C ALA A 21 -0.04 -1.76 -3.55
N VAL A 22 0.33 -3.03 -3.71
CA VAL A 22 -0.13 -4.14 -2.87
C VAL A 22 0.93 -5.23 -2.76
N THR A 23 1.05 -5.83 -1.59
CA THR A 23 1.83 -7.05 -1.35
C THR A 23 1.15 -7.89 -0.27
N VAL A 24 1.55 -9.16 -0.15
CA VAL A 24 1.27 -9.97 1.05
C VAL A 24 2.57 -10.08 1.85
N ASP A 25 2.51 -9.83 3.16
CA ASP A 25 3.67 -9.98 4.05
C ASP A 25 3.92 -11.46 4.43
N SER A 26 5.04 -11.74 5.11
CA SER A 26 5.39 -13.11 5.52
C SER A 26 4.42 -13.74 6.54
N ARG A 27 3.52 -12.95 7.13
CA ARG A 27 2.48 -13.40 8.07
C ARG A 27 1.14 -13.60 7.36
N GLY A 28 1.08 -13.37 6.05
CA GLY A 28 -0.13 -13.47 5.25
C GLY A 28 -0.99 -12.20 5.27
N ALA A 29 -0.54 -11.10 5.88
CA ALA A 29 -1.30 -9.85 5.88
C ALA A 29 -1.19 -9.17 4.50
N VAL A 30 -2.33 -8.75 3.96
CA VAL A 30 -2.36 -7.90 2.76
C VAL A 30 -1.98 -6.48 3.17
N VAL A 31 -0.93 -5.94 2.56
CA VAL A 31 -0.44 -4.57 2.79
C VAL A 31 -0.68 -3.77 1.53
N VAL A 32 -1.19 -2.55 1.68
CA VAL A 32 -1.59 -1.67 0.58
C VAL A 32 -0.91 -0.31 0.73
N GLY A 33 -0.53 0.27 -0.40
CA GLY A 33 0.12 1.56 -0.51
C GLY A 33 -0.60 2.44 -1.53
N GLY A 34 -0.50 3.75 -1.34
CA GLY A 34 -1.28 4.70 -2.12
C GLY A 34 -0.72 6.11 -2.16
N ALA A 35 -1.56 7.01 -2.64
CA ALA A 35 -1.24 8.43 -2.77
C ALA A 35 -1.05 9.11 -1.41
N SER A 36 -0.30 10.22 -1.39
CA SER A 36 -0.05 11.02 -0.19
C SER A 36 0.50 10.21 0.99
N GLY A 37 1.43 9.30 0.70
CA GLY A 37 2.11 8.49 1.70
C GLY A 37 1.22 7.44 2.36
N PHE A 38 0.09 7.08 1.77
CA PHE A 38 -0.78 6.08 2.37
C PHE A 38 -0.09 4.72 2.42
N VAL A 39 -0.10 4.11 3.60
CA VAL A 39 0.18 2.70 3.85
C VAL A 39 -0.89 2.16 4.79
N GLY A 40 -1.24 0.90 4.61
CA GLY A 40 -2.23 0.21 5.45
C GLY A 40 -2.19 -1.29 5.27
N HIS A 41 -2.99 -2.00 6.05
CA HIS A 41 -3.17 -3.45 5.93
C HIS A 41 -4.65 -3.83 5.99
N VAL A 42 -4.98 -5.00 5.48
CA VAL A 42 -6.34 -5.55 5.59
C VAL A 42 -6.48 -6.31 6.90
N GLU A 43 -7.46 -5.94 7.69
CA GLU A 43 -7.86 -6.59 8.95
C GLU A 43 -9.37 -6.85 8.90
N GLU A 44 -9.79 -8.11 9.10
CA GLU A 44 -11.21 -8.51 9.06
C GLU A 44 -11.96 -8.09 7.77
N GLY A 45 -11.25 -7.96 6.65
CA GLY A 45 -11.81 -7.54 5.36
C GLY A 45 -11.86 -6.03 5.15
N GLU A 46 -11.45 -5.24 6.14
CA GLU A 46 -11.40 -3.79 6.10
C GLU A 46 -9.97 -3.26 5.96
N LEU A 47 -9.80 -2.13 5.28
CA LEU A 47 -8.49 -1.49 5.12
C LEU A 47 -8.19 -0.57 6.30
N VAL A 48 -7.22 -0.95 7.11
CA VAL A 48 -6.74 -0.20 8.27
C VAL A 48 -5.50 0.61 7.89
N ARG A 49 -5.54 1.92 8.13
CA ARG A 49 -4.41 2.82 7.87
C ARG A 49 -3.30 2.60 8.89
N GLU A 50 -2.05 2.57 8.42
CA GLU A 50 -0.85 2.60 9.25
C GLU A 50 -0.26 4.01 9.28
N ASP A 51 0.43 4.35 10.37
CA ASP A 51 1.19 5.59 10.46
C ASP A 51 2.42 5.53 9.56
N ALA A 52 2.59 6.56 8.72
CA ALA A 52 3.82 6.75 7.98
C ALA A 52 4.96 7.08 8.96
N PRO A 53 6.20 6.62 8.71
CA PRO A 53 7.33 6.93 9.58
C PRO A 53 7.63 8.43 9.66
N GLU A 54 7.33 9.18 8.60
CA GLU A 54 7.39 10.64 8.57
C GLU A 54 6.24 11.22 7.72
N PRO A 55 5.78 12.46 8.01
CA PRO A 55 4.82 13.14 7.16
C PRO A 55 5.37 13.27 5.73
N THR A 56 4.64 12.75 4.74
CA THR A 56 5.00 12.90 3.34
C THR A 56 3.76 13.15 2.48
N SER A 57 3.94 13.89 1.39
CA SER A 57 2.98 13.97 0.30
C SER A 57 3.36 13.06 -0.87
N HIS A 58 4.43 12.26 -0.74
CA HIS A 58 4.88 11.35 -1.79
C HIS A 58 3.99 10.13 -1.90
N ASP A 59 3.64 9.77 -3.13
CA ASP A 59 2.87 8.56 -3.40
C ASP A 59 3.76 7.32 -3.20
N ILE A 60 3.16 6.26 -2.67
CA ILE A 60 3.80 4.94 -2.55
C ILE A 60 3.54 4.18 -3.85
N HIS A 61 4.59 4.00 -4.65
CA HIS A 61 4.51 3.41 -5.99
C HIS A 61 4.60 1.89 -5.99
N ALA A 62 5.30 1.31 -5.02
CA ALA A 62 5.42 -0.13 -4.91
C ALA A 62 5.56 -0.60 -3.46
N LEU A 63 5.12 -1.83 -3.23
CA LEU A 63 5.32 -2.58 -2.01
C LEU A 63 5.94 -3.93 -2.36
N TRP A 64 6.84 -4.42 -1.52
CA TRP A 64 7.34 -5.79 -1.62
C TRP A 64 7.64 -6.37 -0.24
N SER A 65 7.37 -7.66 -0.07
CA SER A 65 7.83 -8.43 1.09
C SER A 65 9.04 -9.28 0.72
N ASP A 66 10.10 -9.23 1.54
CA ASP A 66 11.36 -9.93 1.27
C ASP A 66 11.34 -11.43 1.60
N GLY A 67 10.22 -11.93 2.14
CA GLY A 67 10.09 -13.31 2.60
C GLY A 67 10.83 -13.64 3.90
N ALA A 68 11.70 -12.75 4.39
CA ALA A 68 12.42 -12.85 5.66
C ALA A 68 11.71 -12.08 6.81
N GLY A 69 10.54 -11.49 6.52
CA GLY A 69 9.72 -10.78 7.49
C GLY A 69 9.70 -9.27 7.31
N THR A 70 10.48 -8.73 6.38
CA THR A 70 10.46 -7.30 6.09
C THR A 70 9.48 -7.01 4.96
N THR A 71 8.64 -6.00 5.15
CA THR A 71 7.90 -5.40 4.06
C THR A 71 8.40 -3.98 3.82
N TRP A 72 8.57 -3.63 2.55
CA TRP A 72 9.11 -2.35 2.15
C TRP A 72 8.11 -1.62 1.29
N ALA A 73 7.98 -0.31 1.53
CA ALA A 73 7.22 0.62 0.71
C ALA A 73 8.18 1.59 0.05
N VAL A 74 8.11 1.71 -1.27
CA VAL A 74 8.94 2.66 -2.02
C VAL A 74 8.06 3.60 -2.80
N GLY A 75 8.42 4.87 -2.78
CA GLY A 75 7.60 5.94 -3.30
C GLY A 75 8.43 7.16 -3.67
N GLY A 76 7.74 8.25 -3.98
CA GLY A 76 8.39 9.49 -4.34
C GLY A 76 7.66 10.27 -5.42
N ARG A 77 8.39 11.21 -6.00
CA ARG A 77 7.92 12.11 -7.05
C ARG A 77 8.63 11.77 -8.36
N PHE A 78 7.86 11.43 -9.40
CA PHE A 78 8.40 11.21 -10.75
C PHE A 78 8.63 12.50 -11.55
N TYR A 79 8.42 13.66 -10.94
CA TYR A 79 8.54 14.97 -11.56
C TYR A 79 9.43 15.88 -10.71
N ASP A 80 10.14 16.83 -11.31
CA ASP A 80 11.11 17.68 -10.62
C ASP A 80 10.47 18.52 -9.48
N PRO A 81 11.11 18.66 -8.31
CA PRO A 81 12.34 17.97 -7.90
C PRO A 81 12.10 16.49 -7.64
N TYR A 82 12.99 15.64 -8.14
CA TYR A 82 12.89 14.20 -7.91
C TYR A 82 13.25 13.88 -6.47
N GLU A 83 12.29 13.31 -5.75
CA GLU A 83 12.44 12.90 -4.36
C GLU A 83 11.98 11.45 -4.22
N GLY A 84 12.75 10.64 -3.50
CA GLY A 84 12.45 9.24 -3.23
C GLY A 84 12.16 9.01 -1.76
N THR A 85 11.33 8.01 -1.46
CA THR A 85 11.17 7.50 -0.10
C THR A 85 11.20 5.97 -0.09
N ALA A 86 11.74 5.42 0.98
CA ALA A 86 11.80 3.97 1.21
C ALA A 86 11.54 3.71 2.69
N TRP A 87 10.40 3.07 2.98
CA TRP A 87 9.98 2.74 4.34
C TRP A 87 10.10 1.25 4.56
N ARG A 88 10.45 0.90 5.80
CA ARG A 88 10.59 -0.48 6.24
C ARG A 88 9.59 -0.78 7.34
N ARG A 89 8.65 -1.67 7.05
CA ARG A 89 7.73 -2.25 8.03
C ARG A 89 8.40 -3.46 8.68
N LYS A 90 8.54 -3.40 10.00
CA LYS A 90 9.12 -4.48 10.82
C LYS A 90 8.07 -5.59 11.03
N PRO A 91 8.51 -6.81 11.38
CA PRO A 91 7.63 -7.94 11.70
C PRO A 91 6.68 -7.66 12.87
#